data_AF-A0A067JY31-F1
#
_entry.id   AF-A0A067JY31-F1
#
_cell.length_a   1.000
_cell.length_b   1.000
_cell.length_c   1.000
_cell.angle_alpha   90.00
_cell.angle_beta   90.00
_cell.angle_gamma   90.00
#
_symmetry.space_group_name_H-M   'P 1'
#
loop_
_entity.id
_entity.type
_entity.pdbx_description
1 polymer ?
#
loop_
_entity_poly.entity_id
_entity_poly.type
_entity_poly.pdbx_seq_one_letter_code
_entity_poly.pdbx_strand_id
1 'polypeptide(L)'
;MDQQVRQRSSKPVRKDCAGEPLNPFRHNHLPPLKVTDPFPLPLYLANAVFFFLFFSVAYFLLHRWREKIRNSTPLHIVNFPEIAALVCLVASVIYLLGFFGIGFVHSFTSKVSTDAWEIEEYDVVKKDTRSPGPCAASLDCSVHPTTKIAPIPLSDDDEQIINSVVSGSIPSYSLESKLGDCRRAAAIRRESLQRMTGRSLEGLPLDGFDYESILGQCCEMPIGYVQIPVGIAGPLLLDGIEYTVPMATTEGCLVASTNRGCKAIYVSGGATSTLFRDGMTRAPVVRFPTAKRASDLKFFIEDPTSFDTIAVVFNKSSRFAKLQGVKCAIAGKNLYMRFNCNTGDAMGMNMVSKGVQNVLDYLRDDFPDMDVIGISGNFCSDKKPAAVNWIEGRGKSVVCEAIIKEEVVRKVLKTNVAALVELNMLKNLTGSAVAGALGGFNAHASNIVTAVYIATGQDPAQNVESSHCITMMEAVNDGKDLHISVTMPSIEVGTVGGGTQLASQSACLNLLGVKGASKELPGSNSRLLASIVAGSVLAGELSLMSALAAGQLVKSHMRYNRSSKDVPKIAS
;
A
#
# COMPACT_ATOMS: atom_id res chain seq x y z
N MET A 1 10.51 33.77 53.47
CA MET A 1 9.75 34.24 54.64
C MET A 1 8.32 34.45 54.21
N ASP A 2 7.48 33.57 54.75
CA ASP A 2 6.04 33.63 55.03
C ASP A 2 4.98 33.81 53.92
N GLN A 3 4.39 32.63 53.65
CA GLN A 3 3.01 32.33 53.28
C GLN A 3 1.94 33.27 53.86
N GLN A 4 0.88 33.50 53.08
CA GLN A 4 -0.47 33.41 53.63
C GLN A 4 -1.48 32.85 52.62
N VAL A 5 -2.18 31.84 53.13
CA VAL A 5 -3.23 30.99 52.54
C VAL A 5 -4.59 31.56 52.94
N ARG A 6 -5.60 31.49 52.06
CA ARG A 6 -7.05 31.47 52.41
C ARG A 6 -7.83 30.83 51.24
N GLN A 7 -8.01 29.51 51.23
CA GLN A 7 -9.14 28.71 51.74
C GLN A 7 -10.52 28.93 51.07
N ARG A 8 -10.96 27.84 50.42
CA ARG A 8 -12.29 27.49 49.92
C ARG A 8 -13.29 27.30 51.07
N SER A 9 -14.57 27.60 50.83
CA SER A 9 -15.68 27.20 51.70
C SER A 9 -16.18 25.79 51.37
N SER A 10 -16.73 25.13 52.38
CA SER A 10 -17.16 23.73 52.37
C SER A 10 -18.54 23.54 53.01
N LYS A 11 -19.32 22.62 52.41
CA LYS A 11 -20.23 21.61 53.02
C LYS A 11 -21.65 22.07 53.46
N PRO A 12 -22.68 21.18 53.45
CA PRO A 12 -22.62 19.85 54.06
C PRO A 12 -23.25 18.64 53.34
N VAL A 13 -23.02 17.51 54.01
CA VAL A 13 -23.20 16.08 53.71
C VAL A 13 -24.45 15.54 54.42
N ARG A 14 -25.10 14.50 53.84
CA ARG A 14 -25.68 13.29 54.49
C ARG A 14 -26.36 12.41 53.41
N LYS A 15 -26.61 11.12 53.57
CA LYS A 15 -25.88 9.92 54.07
C LYS A 15 -26.77 8.72 53.68
N ASP A 16 -26.17 7.65 53.13
CA ASP A 16 -26.52 6.22 53.15
C ASP A 16 -27.96 5.72 52.89
N CYS A 17 -28.13 4.80 51.92
CA CYS A 17 -28.54 3.40 52.19
C CYS A 17 -28.53 2.51 50.92
N ALA A 18 -28.29 1.21 51.14
CA ALA A 18 -27.96 0.15 50.19
C ALA A 18 -29.17 -0.51 49.48
N GLY A 19 -28.92 -1.28 48.42
CA GLY A 19 -29.78 -2.38 47.94
C GLY A 19 -29.94 -2.50 46.41
N GLU A 20 -29.32 -3.52 45.80
CA GLU A 20 -29.53 -4.08 44.44
C GLU A 20 -30.98 -4.62 44.22
N PRO A 21 -31.44 -5.13 43.04
CA PRO A 21 -30.76 -5.37 41.75
C PRO A 21 -31.51 -4.86 40.48
N LEU A 22 -30.78 -4.70 39.38
CA LEU A 22 -31.33 -4.44 38.03
C LEU A 22 -31.75 -5.74 37.35
N ASN A 23 -32.99 -5.80 36.86
CA ASN A 23 -33.50 -6.81 35.94
C ASN A 23 -34.29 -6.11 34.81
N PRO A 24 -34.57 -6.77 33.67
CA PRO A 24 -34.16 -6.36 32.33
C PRO A 24 -35.20 -5.52 31.59
N PHE A 25 -34.73 -4.55 30.79
CA PHE A 25 -35.61 -3.71 29.96
C PHE A 25 -36.25 -4.51 28.82
N ARG A 26 -37.59 -4.55 28.85
CA ARG A 26 -38.48 -4.93 27.76
C ARG A 26 -38.37 -3.94 26.60
N HIS A 27 -38.28 -4.47 25.37
CA HIS A 27 -38.53 -3.74 24.13
C HIS A 27 -40.01 -3.34 24.05
N ASN A 28 -40.30 -2.04 24.07
CA ASN A 28 -41.55 -1.49 23.57
C ASN A 28 -41.29 -0.79 22.24
N HIS A 29 -41.87 -1.33 21.17
CA HIS A 29 -41.91 -0.72 19.84
C HIS A 29 -42.76 0.56 19.87
N LEU A 30 -42.16 1.69 19.50
CA LEU A 30 -42.86 2.89 19.06
C LEU A 30 -42.95 2.87 17.51
N PRO A 31 -44.10 3.17 16.89
CA PRO A 31 -44.24 3.18 15.44
C PRO A 31 -43.54 4.40 14.81
N PRO A 32 -43.05 4.30 13.56
CA PRO A 32 -42.26 5.35 12.93
C PRO A 32 -43.11 6.58 12.56
N LEU A 33 -42.55 7.76 12.80
CA LEU A 33 -43.09 9.05 12.40
C LEU A 33 -43.32 9.09 10.88
N LYS A 34 -44.58 9.36 10.47
CA LYS A 34 -44.93 9.79 9.12
C LYS A 34 -44.45 11.24 8.92
N VAL A 35 -43.47 11.44 8.05
CA VAL A 35 -43.18 12.75 7.47
C VAL A 35 -44.26 13.02 6.42
N THR A 36 -45.04 14.06 6.63
CA THR A 36 -46.01 14.61 5.68
C THR A 36 -45.31 15.21 4.47
N ASP A 37 -45.53 14.64 3.29
CA ASP A 37 -45.12 15.18 1.98
C ASP A 37 -45.99 16.39 1.57
N PRO A 38 -45.40 17.54 1.17
CA PRO A 38 -46.08 18.51 0.34
C PRO A 38 -45.80 18.21 -1.16
N PHE A 39 -46.82 17.73 -1.86
CA PHE A 39 -46.97 17.58 -3.33
C PHE A 39 -46.11 16.52 -4.08
N PRO A 40 -46.73 15.55 -4.80
CA PRO A 40 -46.00 14.54 -5.55
C PRO A 40 -45.83 14.96 -7.01
N LEU A 41 -44.67 15.52 -7.36
CA LEU A 41 -44.16 15.36 -8.71
C LEU A 41 -43.61 13.93 -8.82
N PRO A 42 -43.98 13.13 -9.84
CA PRO A 42 -43.40 11.80 -10.02
C PRO A 42 -41.88 11.94 -9.98
N LEU A 43 -41.22 11.18 -9.12
CA LEU A 43 -39.79 11.27 -8.85
C LEU A 43 -38.92 11.28 -10.11
N TYR A 44 -39.34 10.49 -11.10
CA TYR A 44 -38.73 10.44 -12.42
C TYR A 44 -38.83 11.77 -13.18
N LEU A 45 -39.97 12.46 -13.07
CA LEU A 45 -40.20 13.76 -13.70
C LEU A 45 -39.36 14.85 -13.04
N ALA A 46 -39.26 14.85 -11.70
CA ALA A 46 -38.39 15.77 -10.99
C ALA A 46 -36.90 15.54 -11.35
N ASN A 47 -36.45 14.28 -11.38
CA ASN A 47 -35.10 13.93 -11.84
C ASN A 47 -34.85 14.36 -13.29
N ALA A 48 -35.78 14.13 -14.20
CA ALA A 48 -35.66 14.55 -15.59
C ALA A 48 -35.53 16.08 -15.72
N VAL A 49 -36.33 16.83 -14.95
CA VAL A 49 -36.29 18.30 -14.93
C VAL A 49 -34.94 18.81 -14.41
N PHE A 50 -34.46 18.30 -13.27
CA PHE A 50 -33.19 18.75 -12.69
C PHE A 50 -31.97 18.30 -13.50
N PHE A 51 -32.03 17.14 -14.15
CA PHE A 51 -30.99 16.68 -15.06
C PHE A 51 -30.94 17.56 -16.32
N PHE A 52 -32.08 17.83 -16.95
CA PHE A 52 -32.15 18.73 -18.09
C PHE A 52 -31.71 20.16 -17.74
N LEU A 53 -32.14 20.67 -16.58
CA LEU A 53 -31.74 21.98 -16.07
C LEU A 53 -30.22 22.06 -15.85
N PHE A 54 -29.62 21.04 -15.22
CA PHE A 54 -28.17 20.97 -15.00
C PHE A 54 -27.39 21.09 -16.32
N PHE A 55 -27.70 20.24 -17.31
CA PHE A 55 -26.98 20.24 -18.58
C PHE A 55 -27.23 21.51 -19.40
N SER A 56 -28.45 22.04 -19.41
CA SER A 56 -28.79 23.26 -20.15
C SER A 56 -28.08 24.49 -19.58
N VAL A 57 -28.03 24.60 -18.26
CA VAL A 57 -27.39 25.71 -17.54
C VAL A 57 -25.86 25.60 -17.62
N ALA A 58 -25.31 24.39 -17.48
CA ALA A 58 -23.88 24.14 -17.67
C ALA A 58 -23.44 24.48 -19.11
N TYR A 59 -24.22 24.07 -20.11
CA TYR A 59 -23.96 24.41 -21.51
C TYR A 59 -24.00 25.92 -21.76
N PHE A 60 -25.00 26.61 -21.22
CA PHE A 60 -25.10 28.08 -21.29
C PHE A 60 -23.86 28.77 -20.68
N LEU A 61 -23.44 28.36 -19.47
CA LEU A 61 -22.26 28.93 -18.81
C LEU A 61 -20.97 28.68 -19.59
N LEU A 62 -20.79 27.47 -20.14
CA LEU A 62 -19.64 27.14 -20.99
C LEU A 62 -19.60 27.99 -22.27
N HIS A 63 -20.75 28.21 -22.91
CA HIS A 63 -20.85 29.07 -24.09
C HIS A 63 -20.49 30.53 -23.74
N ARG A 64 -21.02 31.04 -22.64
CA ARG A 64 -20.75 32.41 -22.15
C ARG A 64 -19.30 32.61 -21.74
N TRP A 65 -18.69 31.64 -21.07
CA TRP A 65 -17.27 31.70 -20.71
C TRP A 65 -16.37 31.62 -21.93
N ARG A 66 -16.74 30.81 -22.94
CA ARG A 66 -16.04 30.78 -24.24
C ARG A 66 -16.08 32.14 -24.93
N GLU A 67 -17.22 32.83 -24.94
CA GLU A 67 -17.33 34.19 -25.48
C GLU A 67 -16.47 35.20 -24.73
N LYS A 68 -16.45 35.13 -23.39
CA LYS A 68 -15.61 36.01 -22.56
C LYS A 68 -14.12 35.78 -22.80
N ILE A 69 -13.69 34.53 -22.93
CA ILE A 69 -12.31 34.18 -23.28
C ILE A 69 -11.95 34.76 -24.64
N ARG A 70 -12.84 34.65 -25.64
CA ARG A 70 -12.62 35.19 -26.98
C ARG A 70 -12.54 36.72 -27.01
N ASN A 71 -13.28 37.39 -26.14
CA ASN A 71 -13.33 38.86 -26.05
C ASN A 71 -12.44 39.42 -24.91
N SER A 72 -11.52 38.61 -24.38
CA SER A 72 -10.61 38.98 -23.27
C SER A 72 -11.28 39.63 -22.06
N THR A 73 -12.55 39.28 -21.81
CA THR A 73 -13.29 39.77 -20.65
C THR A 73 -12.98 38.89 -19.44
N PRO A 74 -12.59 39.46 -18.28
CA PRO A 74 -12.29 38.67 -17.09
C PRO A 74 -13.48 37.79 -16.64
N LEU A 75 -13.22 36.49 -16.39
CA LEU A 75 -14.26 35.50 -16.06
C LEU A 75 -15.00 35.79 -14.74
N HIS A 76 -14.37 36.53 -13.82
CA HIS A 76 -14.97 36.90 -12.54
C HIS A 76 -16.04 38.00 -12.65
N ILE A 77 -16.15 38.69 -13.80
CA ILE A 77 -17.18 39.70 -14.05
C ILE A 77 -18.42 38.98 -14.56
N VAL A 78 -19.33 38.58 -13.67
CA VAL A 78 -20.58 37.86 -14.02
C VAL A 78 -21.77 38.80 -14.15
N ASN A 79 -22.56 38.62 -15.21
CA ASN A 79 -23.80 39.37 -15.41
C ASN A 79 -25.00 38.65 -14.76
N PHE A 80 -26.15 39.33 -14.67
CA PHE A 80 -27.34 38.80 -14.01
C PHE A 80 -27.79 37.42 -14.54
N PRO A 81 -27.84 37.16 -15.87
CA PRO A 81 -28.11 35.82 -16.40
C PRO A 81 -27.11 34.75 -15.97
N GLU A 82 -25.81 35.07 -15.89
CA GLU A 82 -24.77 34.14 -15.45
C GLU A 82 -24.85 33.85 -13.94
N ILE A 83 -25.24 34.85 -13.13
CA ILE A 83 -25.49 34.66 -11.70
C ILE A 83 -26.69 33.73 -11.51
N ALA A 84 -27.80 33.96 -12.21
CA ALA A 84 -28.97 33.09 -12.16
C ALA A 84 -28.63 31.65 -12.59
N ALA A 85 -27.86 31.51 -13.68
CA ALA A 85 -27.36 30.23 -14.14
C ALA A 85 -26.47 29.53 -13.09
N LEU A 86 -25.54 30.23 -12.45
CA LEU A 86 -24.70 29.65 -11.39
C LEU A 86 -25.53 29.17 -10.20
N VAL A 87 -26.54 29.95 -9.78
CA VAL A 87 -27.46 29.55 -8.70
C VAL A 87 -28.27 28.31 -9.10
N CYS A 88 -28.83 28.27 -10.31
CA CYS A 88 -29.55 27.11 -10.83
C CYS A 88 -28.65 25.87 -10.94
N LEU A 89 -27.39 26.05 -11.34
CA LEU A 89 -26.40 24.97 -11.41
C LEU A 89 -26.15 24.38 -10.02
N VAL A 90 -25.87 25.23 -9.03
CA VAL A 90 -25.63 24.79 -7.64
C VAL A 90 -26.87 24.10 -7.06
N ALA A 91 -28.07 24.65 -7.27
CA ALA A 91 -29.33 24.04 -6.83
C ALA A 91 -29.56 22.67 -7.47
N SER A 92 -29.28 22.53 -8.78
CA SER A 92 -29.41 21.25 -9.49
C SER A 92 -28.38 20.22 -9.02
N VAL A 93 -27.15 20.63 -8.69
CA VAL A 93 -26.12 19.74 -8.12
C VAL A 93 -26.52 19.26 -6.73
N ILE A 94 -27.00 20.16 -5.86
CA ILE A 94 -27.48 19.78 -4.52
C ILE A 94 -28.63 18.78 -4.62
N TYR A 95 -29.59 19.02 -5.53
CA TYR A 95 -30.70 18.10 -5.77
C TYR A 95 -30.20 16.73 -6.27
N LEU A 96 -29.34 16.71 -7.30
CA LEU A 96 -28.82 15.46 -7.87
C LEU A 96 -27.96 14.69 -6.86
N LEU A 97 -27.13 15.36 -6.06
CA LEU A 97 -26.34 14.71 -5.00
C LEU A 97 -27.21 14.19 -3.85
N GLY A 98 -28.20 14.98 -3.41
CA GLY A 98 -29.12 14.59 -2.35
C GLY A 98 -29.99 13.39 -2.72
N PHE A 99 -30.35 13.25 -4.00
CA PHE A 99 -31.27 12.21 -4.45
C PHE A 99 -30.56 10.96 -5.01
N PHE A 100 -29.49 11.10 -5.79
CA PHE A 100 -28.66 9.95 -6.21
C PHE A 100 -27.83 9.37 -5.06
N GLY A 101 -27.45 10.19 -4.07
CA GLY A 101 -26.70 9.74 -2.90
C GLY A 101 -27.48 8.76 -2.01
N ILE A 102 -28.80 8.94 -1.90
CA ILE A 102 -29.64 8.05 -1.08
C ILE A 102 -29.83 6.68 -1.75
N GLY A 103 -29.99 6.62 -3.07
CA GLY A 103 -30.07 5.33 -3.80
C GLY A 103 -28.79 4.49 -3.67
N PHE A 104 -27.62 5.15 -3.63
CA PHE A 104 -26.33 4.47 -3.45
C PHE A 104 -26.15 3.95 -2.01
N VAL A 105 -26.59 4.71 -1.00
CA VAL A 105 -26.53 4.28 0.42
C VAL A 105 -27.56 3.18 0.71
N HIS A 106 -28.75 3.22 0.11
CA HIS A 106 -29.80 2.23 0.33
C HIS A 106 -29.50 0.87 -0.32
N SER A 107 -28.74 0.82 -1.42
CA SER A 107 -28.22 -0.43 -2.01
C SER A 107 -27.11 -1.09 -1.17
N PHE A 108 -26.45 -0.33 -0.29
CA PHE A 108 -25.46 -0.87 0.65
C PHE A 108 -26.10 -1.34 1.96
N THR A 109 -27.22 -0.75 2.40
CA THR A 109 -27.94 -1.17 3.62
C THR A 109 -28.96 -2.27 3.38
N SER A 110 -29.54 -2.41 2.17
CA SER A 110 -30.51 -3.48 1.87
C SER A 110 -29.90 -4.89 1.71
N LYS A 111 -28.57 -5.03 1.75
CA LYS A 111 -27.89 -6.33 1.88
C LYS A 111 -27.76 -6.81 3.33
N VAL A 112 -28.28 -6.06 4.30
CA VAL A 112 -28.22 -6.39 5.73
C VAL A 112 -29.60 -6.20 6.38
N SER A 113 -30.61 -6.96 5.95
CA SER A 113 -31.64 -7.57 6.83
C SER A 113 -32.63 -8.43 6.04
N THR A 114 -32.61 -9.72 6.37
CA THR A 114 -33.69 -10.72 6.50
C THR A 114 -34.87 -10.78 5.50
N ASP A 115 -35.07 -11.97 4.91
CA ASP A 115 -36.31 -12.79 4.90
C ASP A 115 -35.96 -14.13 4.21
N ALA A 116 -35.90 -15.30 4.85
CA ALA A 116 -36.93 -16.08 5.56
C ALA A 116 -38.14 -16.44 4.68
N TRP A 117 -38.01 -17.46 3.82
CA TRP A 117 -39.14 -18.25 3.28
C TRP A 117 -38.73 -19.70 3.06
N GLU A 118 -39.75 -20.54 3.21
CA GLU A 118 -39.76 -21.93 3.67
C GLU A 118 -39.49 -22.98 2.59
N ILE A 119 -39.31 -24.20 3.08
CA ILE A 119 -39.10 -25.47 2.40
C ILE A 119 -40.31 -25.83 1.52
N GLU A 120 -40.05 -26.24 0.26
CA GLU A 120 -40.90 -27.23 -0.43
C GLU A 120 -40.00 -28.27 -1.12
N GLU A 121 -40.15 -29.52 -0.69
CA GLU A 121 -39.63 -30.73 -1.33
C GLU A 121 -40.31 -30.95 -2.69
N TYR A 122 -39.53 -31.27 -3.73
CA TYR A 122 -40.02 -32.12 -4.82
C TYR A 122 -38.91 -33.03 -5.34
N ASP A 123 -39.10 -34.32 -5.12
CA ASP A 123 -38.42 -35.44 -5.76
C ASP A 123 -38.59 -35.40 -7.28
N VAL A 124 -37.48 -35.43 -8.03
CA VAL A 124 -37.47 -36.01 -9.38
C VAL A 124 -36.20 -36.82 -9.60
N VAL A 125 -36.36 -38.12 -9.49
CA VAL A 125 -35.48 -39.16 -10.02
C VAL A 125 -35.37 -39.00 -11.54
N LYS A 126 -34.15 -38.91 -12.08
CA LYS A 126 -33.82 -39.51 -13.38
C LYS A 126 -32.32 -39.77 -13.53
N LYS A 127 -32.01 -41.06 -13.61
CA LYS A 127 -30.78 -41.65 -14.11
C LYS A 127 -30.50 -41.12 -15.52
N ASP A 128 -29.26 -40.77 -15.81
CA ASP A 128 -28.68 -41.12 -17.10
C ASP A 128 -27.20 -41.53 -16.97
N THR A 129 -27.02 -42.80 -17.26
CA THR A 129 -25.78 -43.52 -17.50
C THR A 129 -25.24 -43.16 -18.88
N ARG A 130 -24.00 -42.68 -18.98
CA ARG A 130 -22.96 -43.20 -19.89
C ARG A 130 -21.66 -42.40 -19.80
N SER A 131 -20.58 -43.15 -19.66
CA SER A 131 -19.18 -42.76 -19.58
C SER A 131 -18.54 -42.49 -20.94
N PRO A 132 -17.45 -41.72 -20.96
CA PRO A 132 -16.27 -42.10 -21.73
C PRO A 132 -15.01 -42.17 -20.84
N GLY A 133 -14.25 -43.27 -20.99
CA GLY A 133 -12.93 -43.45 -20.39
C GLY A 133 -11.81 -42.73 -21.18
N PRO A 134 -10.56 -43.18 -21.08
CA PRO A 134 -9.67 -42.85 -19.97
C PRO A 134 -8.35 -42.22 -20.44
N CYS A 135 -7.83 -41.24 -19.69
CA CYS A 135 -6.42 -40.81 -19.64
C CYS A 135 -6.24 -40.01 -18.34
N ALA A 136 -5.79 -40.64 -17.24
CA ALA A 136 -4.40 -40.88 -16.83
C ALA A 136 -3.84 -39.73 -15.95
N ALA A 137 -3.55 -40.10 -14.70
CA ALA A 137 -2.92 -39.34 -13.61
C ALA A 137 -3.77 -38.31 -12.84
N SER A 138 -4.86 -38.77 -12.21
CA SER A 138 -5.36 -38.16 -10.98
C SER A 138 -4.64 -38.79 -9.78
N LEU A 139 -3.77 -38.03 -9.12
CA LEU A 139 -3.37 -38.33 -7.75
C LEU A 139 -4.61 -38.25 -6.87
N ASP A 140 -4.90 -39.37 -6.22
CA ASP A 140 -5.96 -39.57 -5.27
C ASP A 140 -5.78 -38.60 -4.08
N CYS A 141 -6.50 -37.47 -4.10
CA CYS A 141 -6.63 -36.62 -2.92
C CYS A 141 -7.76 -37.20 -2.07
N SER A 142 -7.45 -38.27 -1.35
CA SER A 142 -8.26 -38.67 -0.20
C SER A 142 -8.23 -37.52 0.79
N VAL A 143 -9.36 -36.82 0.91
CA VAL A 143 -9.60 -35.82 1.93
C VAL A 143 -9.56 -36.55 3.27
N HIS A 144 -8.41 -36.51 3.94
CA HIS A 144 -8.36 -36.85 5.35
C HIS A 144 -9.29 -35.90 6.10
N PRO A 145 -10.19 -36.41 6.96
CA PRO A 145 -10.99 -35.54 7.81
C PRO A 145 -10.03 -34.69 8.64
N THR A 146 -10.19 -33.38 8.58
CA THR A 146 -9.50 -32.44 9.46
C THR A 146 -9.76 -32.87 10.88
N THR A 147 -8.74 -33.45 11.50
CA THR A 147 -8.68 -33.65 12.94
C THR A 147 -8.93 -32.29 13.57
N LYS A 148 -10.05 -32.14 14.27
CA LYS A 148 -10.22 -31.01 15.21
C LYS A 148 -9.00 -31.05 16.12
N ILE A 149 -8.07 -30.11 15.94
CA ILE A 149 -6.95 -29.95 16.86
C ILE A 149 -7.62 -29.60 18.19
N ALA A 150 -7.56 -30.54 19.13
CA ALA A 150 -8.06 -30.30 20.49
C ALA A 150 -7.37 -29.04 21.03
N PRO A 151 -8.08 -28.14 21.73
CA PRO A 151 -7.46 -27.01 22.40
C PRO A 151 -6.26 -27.52 23.21
N ILE A 152 -5.11 -26.87 23.08
CA ILE A 152 -3.97 -27.13 23.97
C ILE A 152 -4.52 -27.03 25.40
N PRO A 153 -4.36 -28.06 26.24
CA PRO A 153 -4.83 -27.98 27.61
C PRO A 153 -4.08 -26.83 28.29
N LEU A 154 -4.79 -25.74 28.55
CA LEU A 154 -4.29 -24.60 29.30
C LEU A 154 -3.94 -25.11 30.70
N SER A 155 -2.74 -24.77 31.18
CA SER A 155 -2.41 -25.05 32.56
C SER A 155 -3.25 -24.16 33.50
N ASP A 156 -3.45 -24.59 34.75
CA ASP A 156 -4.14 -23.76 35.76
C ASP A 156 -3.44 -22.39 35.95
N ASP A 157 -2.13 -22.33 35.72
CA ASP A 157 -1.34 -21.09 35.73
C ASP A 157 -1.70 -20.19 34.53
N ASP A 158 -1.80 -20.76 33.32
CA ASP A 158 -2.22 -20.01 32.13
C ASP A 158 -3.63 -19.42 32.33
N GLU A 159 -4.54 -20.18 32.92
CA GLU A 159 -5.91 -19.77 33.19
C GLU A 159 -5.95 -18.55 34.15
N GLN A 160 -5.14 -18.55 35.20
CA GLN A 160 -5.01 -17.41 36.11
C GLN A 160 -4.43 -16.18 35.42
N ILE A 161 -3.41 -16.36 34.57
CA ILE A 161 -2.79 -15.26 33.83
C ILE A 161 -3.80 -14.69 32.81
N ILE A 162 -4.54 -15.53 32.09
CA ILE A 162 -5.61 -15.11 31.18
C ILE A 162 -6.64 -14.27 31.92
N ASN A 163 -7.16 -14.74 33.05
CA ASN A 163 -8.13 -13.99 33.86
C ASN A 163 -7.55 -12.66 34.37
N SER A 164 -6.26 -12.62 34.67
CA SER A 164 -5.54 -11.40 35.07
C SER A 164 -5.39 -10.40 33.90
N VAL A 165 -5.19 -10.89 32.68
CA VAL A 165 -5.16 -10.04 31.47
C VAL A 165 -6.56 -9.53 31.13
N VAL A 166 -7.58 -10.40 31.18
CA VAL A 166 -8.99 -10.05 30.92
C VAL A 166 -9.51 -9.00 31.90
N SER A 167 -9.15 -9.11 33.19
CA SER A 167 -9.50 -8.12 34.23
C SER A 167 -8.71 -6.81 34.14
N GLY A 168 -7.67 -6.74 33.29
CA GLY A 168 -6.77 -5.59 33.18
C GLY A 168 -5.70 -5.51 34.29
N SER A 169 -5.61 -6.52 35.16
CA SER A 169 -4.61 -6.59 36.24
C SER A 169 -3.18 -6.79 35.71
N ILE A 170 -3.04 -7.50 34.58
CA ILE A 170 -1.78 -7.66 33.84
C ILE A 170 -1.93 -7.00 32.46
N PRO A 171 -1.09 -6.00 32.12
CA PRO A 171 -1.07 -5.43 30.77
C PRO A 171 -0.59 -6.46 29.74
N SER A 172 -1.35 -6.67 28.67
CA SER A 172 -1.06 -7.68 27.65
C SER A 172 0.31 -7.50 26.95
N TYR A 173 0.78 -6.27 26.77
CA TYR A 173 2.08 -5.99 26.16
C TYR A 173 3.29 -6.43 27.03
N SER A 174 3.06 -6.76 28.31
CA SER A 174 4.13 -7.16 29.24
C SER A 174 4.36 -8.66 29.29
N LEU A 175 3.54 -9.47 28.61
CA LEU A 175 3.52 -10.93 28.73
C LEU A 175 4.86 -11.57 28.34
N GLU A 176 5.49 -11.13 27.26
CA GLU A 176 6.79 -11.65 26.83
C GLU A 176 7.85 -11.47 27.91
N SER A 177 7.92 -10.27 28.51
CA SER A 177 8.88 -9.97 29.58
C SER A 177 8.60 -10.71 30.90
N LYS A 178 7.33 -10.98 31.21
CA LYS A 178 6.93 -11.64 32.46
C LYS A 178 7.06 -13.16 32.39
N LEU A 179 6.74 -13.74 31.24
CA LEU A 179 6.68 -15.18 31.07
C LEU A 179 8.02 -15.77 30.60
N GLY A 180 8.86 -14.97 29.94
CA GLY A 180 10.12 -15.45 29.36
C GLY A 180 9.92 -16.42 28.18
N ASP A 181 8.68 -16.60 27.71
CA ASP A 181 8.31 -17.47 26.60
C ASP A 181 7.38 -16.69 25.66
N CYS A 182 7.89 -16.34 24.49
CA CYS A 182 7.18 -15.51 23.51
C CYS A 182 6.00 -16.26 22.87
N ARG A 183 6.10 -17.58 22.67
CA ARG A 183 5.01 -18.40 22.11
C ARG A 183 3.87 -18.49 23.13
N ARG A 184 4.20 -18.77 24.39
CA ARG A 184 3.22 -18.81 25.49
C ARG A 184 2.55 -17.45 25.68
N ALA A 185 3.33 -16.35 25.62
CA ALA A 185 2.78 -15.00 25.67
C ALA A 185 1.77 -14.73 24.55
N ALA A 186 2.07 -15.11 23.31
CA ALA A 186 1.15 -14.99 22.19
C ALA A 186 -0.11 -15.85 22.37
N ALA A 187 0.03 -17.07 22.91
CA ALA A 187 -1.09 -17.97 23.21
C ALA A 187 -2.05 -17.39 24.25
N ILE A 188 -1.52 -16.93 25.39
CA ILE A 188 -2.29 -16.31 26.47
C ILE A 188 -2.97 -15.04 25.98
N ARG A 189 -2.27 -14.20 25.21
CA ARG A 189 -2.84 -12.97 24.63
C ARG A 189 -4.00 -13.29 23.70
N ARG A 190 -3.81 -14.25 22.80
CA ARG A 190 -4.83 -14.72 21.86
C ARG A 190 -6.08 -15.19 22.62
N GLU A 191 -5.91 -16.05 23.63
CA GLU A 191 -7.04 -16.57 24.41
C GLU A 191 -7.76 -15.47 25.21
N SER A 192 -7.00 -14.59 25.85
CA SER A 192 -7.54 -13.41 26.55
C SER A 192 -8.39 -12.54 25.62
N LEU A 193 -7.91 -12.31 24.39
CA LEU A 193 -8.64 -11.54 23.38
C LEU A 193 -9.93 -12.23 22.91
N GLN A 194 -9.92 -13.55 22.74
CA GLN A 194 -11.14 -14.31 22.40
C GLN A 194 -12.20 -14.15 23.50
N ARG A 195 -11.82 -14.26 24.77
CA ARG A 195 -12.75 -14.09 25.91
C ARG A 195 -13.29 -12.67 26.03
N MET A 196 -12.43 -11.66 25.90
CA MET A 196 -12.85 -10.26 25.98
C MET A 196 -13.80 -9.86 24.85
N THR A 197 -13.59 -10.40 23.65
CA THR A 197 -14.36 -10.01 22.46
C THR A 197 -15.54 -10.92 22.17
N GLY A 198 -15.56 -12.13 22.73
CA GLY A 198 -16.52 -13.18 22.38
C GLY A 198 -16.38 -13.71 20.95
N ARG A 199 -15.24 -13.45 20.28
CA ARG A 199 -15.00 -13.83 18.88
C ARG A 199 -13.86 -14.84 18.78
N SER A 200 -14.07 -15.89 18.00
CA SER A 200 -13.05 -16.91 17.72
C SER A 200 -11.96 -16.36 16.79
N LEU A 201 -10.71 -16.74 17.05
CA LEU A 201 -9.55 -16.53 16.18
C LEU A 201 -9.14 -17.83 15.45
N GLU A 202 -9.96 -18.87 15.49
CA GLU A 202 -9.76 -20.10 14.73
C GLU A 202 -9.44 -19.80 13.26
N GLY A 203 -8.42 -20.47 12.71
CA GLY A 203 -7.91 -20.22 11.36
C GLY A 203 -6.74 -19.23 11.29
N LEU A 204 -6.46 -18.44 12.33
CA LEU A 204 -5.18 -17.72 12.48
C LEU A 204 -4.16 -18.64 13.16
N PRO A 205 -3.13 -19.15 12.47
CA PRO A 205 -2.17 -20.08 13.06
C PRO A 205 -1.38 -19.46 14.21
N LEU A 206 -1.05 -20.30 15.19
CA LEU A 206 -0.17 -19.94 16.31
C LEU A 206 1.15 -20.74 16.24
N ASP A 207 1.09 -22.02 15.89
CA ASP A 207 2.25 -22.90 15.85
C ASP A 207 3.06 -22.77 14.54
N GLY A 208 4.32 -23.21 14.58
CA GLY A 208 5.22 -23.18 13.42
C GLY A 208 5.86 -21.82 13.14
N PHE A 209 5.77 -20.88 14.08
CA PHE A 209 6.40 -19.56 13.98
C PHE A 209 7.36 -19.32 15.15
N ASP A 210 8.54 -18.79 14.85
CA ASP A 210 9.54 -18.39 15.84
C ASP A 210 9.21 -16.98 16.37
N TYR A 211 8.48 -16.92 17.48
CA TYR A 211 8.10 -15.66 18.12
C TYR A 211 9.27 -14.91 18.76
N GLU A 212 10.38 -15.59 19.06
CA GLU A 212 11.57 -14.93 19.60
C GLU A 212 12.22 -14.04 18.52
N SER A 213 12.20 -14.49 17.26
CA SER A 213 12.76 -13.75 16.12
C SER A 213 12.09 -12.40 15.80
N ILE A 214 10.87 -12.16 16.30
CA ILE A 214 10.14 -10.90 16.09
C ILE A 214 10.21 -9.95 17.29
N LEU A 215 10.59 -10.44 18.47
CA LEU A 215 10.54 -9.68 19.71
C LEU A 215 11.46 -8.46 19.64
N GLY A 216 10.89 -7.27 19.84
CA GLY A 216 11.61 -6.00 19.85
C GLY A 216 12.17 -5.57 18.49
N GLN A 217 11.73 -6.21 17.40
CA GLN A 217 12.29 -5.95 16.07
C GLN A 217 11.22 -5.85 14.97
N CYS A 218 10.24 -6.76 14.92
CA CYS A 218 9.33 -6.88 13.78
C CYS A 218 7.85 -6.64 14.11
N CYS A 219 7.38 -7.05 15.29
CA CYS A 219 5.98 -6.92 15.67
C CYS A 219 5.82 -6.95 17.19
N GLU A 220 4.94 -6.09 17.70
CA GLU A 220 4.52 -6.07 19.10
C GLU A 220 3.20 -6.82 19.29
N MET A 221 2.98 -7.38 20.48
CA MET A 221 1.73 -8.03 20.87
C MET A 221 1.21 -9.11 19.90
N PRO A 222 2.04 -10.09 19.46
CA PRO A 222 1.61 -11.12 18.54
C PRO A 222 0.47 -11.99 19.09
N ILE A 223 -0.46 -12.39 18.21
CA ILE A 223 -1.57 -13.34 18.50
C ILE A 223 -1.62 -14.52 17.52
N GLY A 224 -0.60 -14.63 16.67
CA GLY A 224 -0.51 -15.52 15.53
C GLY A 224 0.16 -14.83 14.35
N TYR A 225 0.03 -15.42 13.16
CA TYR A 225 0.59 -14.87 11.92
C TYR A 225 -0.33 -15.16 10.73
N VAL A 226 -0.26 -14.34 9.67
CA VAL A 226 -1.03 -14.55 8.45
C VAL A 226 -0.20 -15.30 7.42
N GLN A 227 -0.78 -16.33 6.80
CA GLN A 227 -0.16 -17.08 5.72
C GLN A 227 -0.52 -16.44 4.36
N ILE A 228 0.49 -16.08 3.57
CA ILE A 228 0.33 -15.56 2.21
C ILE A 228 0.97 -16.56 1.23
N PRO A 229 0.25 -17.02 0.19
CA PRO A 229 0.83 -17.93 -0.81
C PRO A 229 2.04 -17.31 -1.51
N VAL A 230 3.11 -18.09 -1.67
CA VAL A 230 4.31 -17.69 -2.42
C VAL A 230 4.40 -18.50 -3.70
N GLY A 231 4.34 -17.83 -4.84
CA GLY A 231 4.61 -18.39 -6.16
C GLY A 231 5.98 -17.99 -6.69
N ILE A 232 6.37 -18.57 -7.83
CA ILE A 232 7.61 -18.21 -8.53
C ILE A 232 7.33 -17.76 -9.96
N ALA A 233 8.05 -16.74 -10.42
CA ALA A 233 8.07 -16.31 -11.82
C ALA A 233 9.51 -16.36 -12.35
N GLY A 234 9.73 -17.01 -13.49
CA GLY A 234 11.05 -17.09 -14.11
C GLY A 234 11.27 -18.27 -15.06
N PRO A 235 12.52 -18.43 -15.57
CA PRO A 235 13.67 -17.58 -15.27
C PRO A 235 13.52 -16.18 -15.88
N LEU A 236 13.84 -15.14 -15.08
CA LEU A 236 14.09 -13.78 -15.55
C LEU A 236 15.57 -13.69 -15.91
N LEU A 237 15.90 -13.62 -17.20
CA LEU A 237 17.26 -13.38 -17.66
C LEU A 237 17.53 -11.86 -17.59
N LEU A 238 18.34 -11.44 -16.63
CA LEU A 238 18.68 -10.05 -16.34
C LEU A 238 20.19 -9.91 -16.22
N ASP A 239 20.78 -8.99 -16.99
CA ASP A 239 22.23 -8.73 -16.97
C ASP A 239 23.07 -10.00 -17.19
N GLY A 240 22.56 -10.92 -18.02
CA GLY A 240 23.19 -12.21 -18.32
C GLY A 240 23.01 -13.29 -17.25
N ILE A 241 22.27 -13.04 -16.17
CA ILE A 241 22.03 -13.98 -15.07
C ILE A 241 20.54 -14.34 -14.99
N GLU A 242 20.25 -15.61 -14.69
CA GLU A 242 18.87 -16.09 -14.52
C GLU A 242 18.41 -16.01 -13.07
N TYR A 243 17.25 -15.39 -12.84
CA TYR A 243 16.63 -15.30 -11.53
C TYR A 243 15.25 -15.98 -11.51
N THR A 244 14.99 -16.75 -10.47
CA THR A 244 13.64 -17.25 -10.14
C THR A 244 13.04 -16.37 -9.07
N VAL A 245 12.07 -15.53 -9.45
CA VAL A 245 11.57 -14.45 -8.59
C VAL A 245 10.45 -14.96 -7.68
N PRO A 246 10.62 -14.95 -6.35
CA PRO A 246 9.54 -15.29 -5.42
C PRO A 246 8.54 -14.13 -5.31
N MET A 247 7.25 -14.47 -5.34
CA MET A 247 6.14 -13.51 -5.30
C MET A 247 5.07 -13.97 -4.32
N ALA A 248 4.89 -13.24 -3.22
CA ALA A 248 3.87 -13.50 -2.22
C ALA A 248 2.60 -12.71 -2.53
N THR A 249 1.51 -13.40 -2.88
CA THR A 249 0.27 -12.72 -3.31
C THR A 249 -0.96 -13.61 -3.13
N THR A 250 -2.11 -12.97 -2.97
CA THR A 250 -3.43 -13.59 -3.05
C THR A 250 -4.18 -13.21 -4.34
N GLU A 251 -3.59 -12.36 -5.18
CA GLU A 251 -4.17 -11.98 -6.47
C GLU A 251 -3.94 -13.07 -7.52
N GLY A 252 -5.02 -13.71 -7.98
CA GLY A 252 -4.98 -14.65 -9.09
C GLY A 252 -4.46 -14.01 -10.37
N CYS A 253 -3.87 -14.80 -11.26
CA CYS A 253 -3.14 -14.37 -12.46
C CYS A 253 -1.82 -13.63 -12.25
N LEU A 254 -1.54 -13.00 -11.10
CA LEU A 254 -0.36 -12.12 -10.98
C LEU A 254 0.96 -12.83 -11.28
N VAL A 255 1.22 -13.96 -10.59
CA VAL A 255 2.45 -14.75 -10.78
C VAL A 255 2.52 -15.32 -12.20
N ALA A 256 1.42 -15.86 -12.72
CA ALA A 256 1.37 -16.44 -14.06
C ALA A 256 1.60 -15.39 -15.16
N SER A 257 1.04 -14.18 -14.99
CA SER A 257 1.22 -13.05 -15.89
C SER A 257 2.68 -12.61 -15.89
N THR A 258 3.28 -12.43 -14.71
CA THR A 258 4.70 -12.06 -14.57
C THR A 258 5.60 -13.12 -15.20
N ASN A 259 5.32 -14.40 -14.96
CA ASN A 259 6.05 -15.52 -15.55
C ASN A 259 6.00 -15.52 -17.09
N ARG A 260 4.85 -15.19 -17.69
CA ARG A 260 4.72 -15.00 -19.15
C ARG A 260 5.58 -13.85 -19.66
N GLY A 261 5.67 -12.76 -18.91
CA GLY A 261 6.58 -11.64 -19.17
C GLY A 261 8.04 -12.07 -19.15
N CYS A 262 8.47 -12.79 -18.09
CA CYS A 262 9.82 -13.35 -17.99
C CYS A 262 10.14 -14.24 -19.21
N LYS A 263 9.20 -15.09 -19.63
CA LYS A 263 9.36 -15.93 -20.82
C LYS A 263 9.59 -15.12 -22.10
N ALA A 264 8.87 -14.02 -22.29
CA ALA A 264 9.02 -13.16 -23.46
C ALA A 264 10.38 -12.46 -23.48
N ILE A 265 10.83 -11.94 -22.33
CA ILE A 265 12.16 -11.35 -22.15
C ILE A 265 13.26 -12.38 -22.42
N TYR A 266 13.16 -13.56 -21.79
CA TYR A 266 14.15 -14.63 -21.90
C TYR A 266 14.38 -15.07 -23.35
N VAL A 267 13.30 -15.37 -24.08
CA VAL A 267 13.39 -15.83 -25.48
C VAL A 267 13.88 -14.73 -26.42
N SER A 268 13.78 -13.47 -26.01
CA SER A 268 14.28 -12.33 -26.80
C SER A 268 15.73 -11.96 -26.51
N GLY A 269 16.40 -12.66 -25.57
CA GLY A 269 17.82 -12.45 -25.25
C GLY A 269 18.08 -11.86 -23.87
N GLY A 270 17.04 -11.61 -23.07
CA GLY A 270 17.17 -11.07 -21.72
C GLY A 270 16.92 -9.56 -21.63
N ALA A 271 16.92 -9.06 -20.40
CA ALA A 271 16.85 -7.64 -20.08
C ALA A 271 18.20 -7.15 -19.56
N THR A 272 18.42 -5.84 -19.66
CA THR A 272 19.58 -5.15 -19.07
C THR A 272 19.10 -4.12 -18.06
N SER A 273 19.77 -3.99 -16.93
CA SER A 273 19.50 -2.96 -15.92
C SER A 273 20.68 -2.04 -15.69
N THR A 274 20.38 -0.80 -15.30
CA THR A 274 21.38 0.15 -14.83
C THR A 274 20.85 0.87 -13.60
N LEU A 275 21.62 0.76 -12.51
CA LEU A 275 21.37 1.52 -11.29
C LEU A 275 22.19 2.81 -11.33
N PHE A 276 21.51 3.95 -11.26
CA PHE A 276 22.15 5.25 -11.44
C PHE A 276 22.11 6.15 -10.20
N ARG A 277 21.36 5.78 -9.13
CA ARG A 277 21.45 6.39 -7.80
C ARG A 277 21.24 5.35 -6.70
N ASP A 278 21.97 5.50 -5.60
CA ASP A 278 21.86 4.70 -4.37
C ASP A 278 22.01 5.63 -3.16
N GLY A 279 20.89 5.96 -2.52
CA GLY A 279 20.87 6.83 -1.35
C GLY A 279 19.50 6.92 -0.67
N MET A 280 19.44 6.47 0.58
CA MET A 280 18.27 6.62 1.44
C MET A 280 18.24 8.02 2.06
N THR A 281 17.04 8.55 2.29
CA THR A 281 16.87 9.94 2.72
C THR A 281 16.10 10.10 4.02
N ARG A 282 16.51 11.07 4.84
CA ARG A 282 15.75 11.59 5.98
C ARG A 282 15.76 13.11 5.93
N ALA A 283 14.63 13.73 6.20
CA ALA A 283 14.51 15.18 6.19
C ALA A 283 13.91 15.73 7.48
N PRO A 284 14.70 16.22 8.44
CA PRO A 284 14.19 16.97 9.58
C PRO A 284 13.59 18.30 9.14
N VAL A 285 12.70 18.81 9.99
CA VAL A 285 12.20 20.18 9.93
C VAL A 285 12.63 20.91 11.20
N VAL A 286 13.27 22.05 10.99
CA VAL A 286 13.70 22.96 12.06
C VAL A 286 13.09 24.34 11.85
N ARG A 287 13.01 25.13 12.92
CA ARG A 287 12.40 26.45 12.93
C ARG A 287 13.31 27.46 13.58
N PHE A 288 13.27 28.68 13.07
CA PHE A 288 13.99 29.82 13.62
C PHE A 288 13.05 30.99 13.96
N PRO A 289 13.52 32.02 14.69
CA PRO A 289 12.76 33.24 14.92
C PRO A 289 12.40 33.99 13.63
N THR A 290 13.27 33.96 12.62
CA THR A 290 13.08 34.67 11.35
C THR A 290 13.45 33.81 10.14
N ALA A 291 12.91 34.17 8.96
CA ALA A 291 13.29 33.52 7.70
C ALA A 291 14.77 33.71 7.38
N LYS A 292 15.37 34.87 7.73
CA LYS A 292 16.80 35.13 7.56
C LYS A 292 17.65 34.09 8.29
N ARG A 293 17.34 33.80 9.56
CA ARG A 293 18.05 32.80 10.36
C ARG A 293 17.93 31.38 9.78
N ALA A 294 16.74 31.02 9.29
CA ALA A 294 16.57 29.75 8.58
C ALA A 294 17.41 29.69 7.28
N SER A 295 17.52 30.80 6.56
CA SER A 295 18.41 30.92 5.39
C SER A 295 19.89 30.84 5.75
N ASP A 296 20.32 31.43 6.87
CA ASP A 296 21.70 31.32 7.34
C ASP A 296 22.10 29.84 7.52
N LEU A 297 21.24 29.02 8.15
CA LEU A 297 21.50 27.58 8.27
C LEU A 297 21.45 26.86 6.92
N LYS A 298 20.52 27.21 6.02
CA LYS A 298 20.50 26.63 4.66
C LYS A 298 21.85 26.85 3.96
N PHE A 299 22.34 28.08 3.95
CA PHE A 299 23.60 28.42 3.28
C PHE A 299 24.79 27.71 3.94
N PHE A 300 24.80 27.58 5.26
CA PHE A 300 25.81 26.79 5.96
C PHE A 300 25.77 25.31 5.56
N ILE A 301 24.60 24.68 5.54
CA ILE A 301 24.46 23.25 5.23
C ILE A 301 24.80 22.92 3.77
N GLU A 302 24.48 23.83 2.84
CA GLU A 302 24.75 23.63 1.41
C GLU A 302 26.12 24.17 0.97
N ASP A 303 26.86 24.83 1.85
CA ASP A 303 28.21 25.30 1.56
C ASP A 303 29.20 24.11 1.47
N PRO A 304 29.92 23.96 0.34
CA PRO A 304 30.90 22.89 0.17
C PRO A 304 31.99 22.86 1.24
N THR A 305 32.37 24.00 1.82
CA THR A 305 33.41 24.03 2.86
C THR A 305 32.94 23.47 4.20
N SER A 306 31.62 23.51 4.44
CA SER A 306 30.97 22.96 5.64
C SER A 306 30.61 21.48 5.50
N PHE A 307 30.45 20.98 4.26
CA PHE A 307 30.01 19.61 3.98
C PHE A 307 30.90 18.55 4.62
N ASP A 308 32.22 18.69 4.56
CA ASP A 308 33.16 17.67 5.09
C ASP A 308 32.96 17.46 6.60
N THR A 309 32.78 18.54 7.35
CA THR A 309 32.52 18.48 8.80
C THR A 309 31.17 17.84 9.09
N ILE A 310 30.12 18.24 8.37
CA ILE A 310 28.78 17.67 8.49
C ILE A 310 28.80 16.16 8.17
N ALA A 311 29.50 15.77 7.11
CA ALA A 311 29.67 14.38 6.71
C ALA A 311 30.42 13.58 7.78
N VAL A 312 31.48 14.12 8.38
CA VAL A 312 32.20 13.47 9.49
C VAL A 312 31.27 13.23 10.68
N VAL A 313 30.49 14.24 11.09
CA VAL A 313 29.53 14.13 12.20
C VAL A 313 28.44 13.11 11.90
N PHE A 314 27.86 13.16 10.70
CA PHE A 314 26.84 12.24 10.24
C PHE A 314 27.35 10.79 10.22
N ASN A 315 28.53 10.57 9.61
CA ASN A 315 29.09 9.24 9.37
C ASN A 315 29.57 8.54 10.67
N LYS A 316 29.75 9.26 11.78
CA LYS A 316 29.99 8.66 13.10
C LYS A 316 28.83 7.77 13.58
N SER A 317 27.64 7.92 13.00
CA SER A 317 26.45 7.13 13.37
C SER A 317 26.58 5.64 13.05
N SER A 318 27.32 5.28 11.99
CA SER A 318 27.46 3.91 11.48
C SER A 318 28.63 3.78 10.50
N ARG A 319 29.31 2.64 10.49
CA ARG A 319 30.37 2.33 9.51
C ARG A 319 29.87 2.28 8.05
N PHE A 320 28.58 2.02 7.85
CA PHE A 320 27.96 1.93 6.52
C PHE A 320 27.32 3.26 6.07
N ALA A 321 27.02 4.15 7.01
CA ALA A 321 26.44 5.45 6.69
C ALA A 321 27.50 6.32 5.99
N LYS A 322 27.21 6.72 4.77
CA LYS A 322 28.01 7.70 4.03
C LYS A 322 27.09 8.78 3.48
N LEU A 323 27.14 9.96 4.10
CA LEU A 323 26.43 11.15 3.63
C LEU A 323 26.91 11.50 2.22
N GLN A 324 25.97 11.68 1.30
CA GLN A 324 26.21 12.03 -0.10
C GLN A 324 25.83 13.49 -0.40
N GLY A 325 24.93 14.07 0.38
CA GLY A 325 24.46 15.44 0.16
C GLY A 325 23.31 15.80 1.09
N VAL A 326 23.03 17.09 1.20
CA VAL A 326 21.86 17.62 1.92
C VAL A 326 21.18 18.64 1.03
N LYS A 327 19.90 18.42 0.71
CA LYS A 327 19.11 19.35 -0.09
C LYS A 327 18.15 20.11 0.81
N CYS A 328 18.27 21.43 0.87
CA CYS A 328 17.46 22.25 1.77
C CYS A 328 16.32 22.96 1.06
N ALA A 329 15.14 23.00 1.69
CA ALA A 329 13.98 23.80 1.27
C ALA A 329 13.49 24.67 2.43
N ILE A 330 13.14 25.94 2.15
CA ILE A 330 12.66 26.91 3.14
C ILE A 330 11.17 27.15 2.93
N ALA A 331 10.41 27.20 4.03
CA ALA A 331 9.04 27.70 4.06
C ALA A 331 8.89 28.70 5.21
N GLY A 332 8.96 29.98 4.89
CA GLY A 332 8.98 31.06 5.89
C GLY A 332 10.18 30.93 6.82
N LYS A 333 9.91 30.72 8.11
CA LYS A 333 10.94 30.56 9.16
C LYS A 333 11.29 29.09 9.47
N ASN A 334 10.81 28.16 8.65
CA ASN A 334 11.11 26.73 8.77
C ASN A 334 12.07 26.28 7.66
N LEU A 335 13.00 25.39 8.01
CA LEU A 335 13.95 24.78 7.10
C LEU A 335 13.76 23.25 7.09
N TYR A 336 13.66 22.67 5.90
CA TYR A 336 13.58 21.24 5.67
C TYR A 336 14.88 20.79 5.02
N MET A 337 15.63 19.90 5.68
CA MET A 337 16.98 19.51 5.25
C MET A 337 16.97 18.05 4.81
N ARG A 338 16.90 17.75 3.52
CA ARG A 338 16.85 16.37 3.02
C ARG A 338 18.25 15.77 2.91
N PHE A 339 18.67 15.05 3.95
CA PHE A 339 19.93 14.30 3.96
C PHE A 339 19.79 13.07 3.08
N ASN A 340 20.79 12.83 2.24
CA ASN A 340 20.90 11.66 1.37
C ASN A 340 22.15 10.84 1.75
N CYS A 341 22.01 9.53 1.91
CA CYS A 341 23.03 8.68 2.51
C CYS A 341 23.03 7.28 1.91
N ASN A 342 24.23 6.74 1.61
CA ASN A 342 24.41 5.30 1.36
C ASN A 342 24.28 4.52 2.67
N THR A 343 23.62 3.38 2.65
CA THR A 343 23.28 2.56 3.83
C THR A 343 23.78 1.12 3.73
N GLY A 344 24.62 0.82 2.74
CA GLY A 344 25.08 -0.54 2.45
C GLY A 344 23.92 -1.43 2.02
N ASP A 345 23.84 -2.63 2.59
CA ASP A 345 22.80 -3.61 2.25
C ASP A 345 21.50 -3.45 3.07
N ALA A 346 21.48 -2.54 4.04
CA ALA A 346 20.25 -2.20 4.73
C ALA A 346 19.45 -1.17 3.91
N MET A 347 18.11 -1.24 3.99
CA MET A 347 17.25 -0.17 3.50
C MET A 347 17.56 1.15 4.24
N GLY A 348 17.90 1.05 5.53
CA GLY A 348 18.74 2.05 6.20
C GLY A 348 18.03 3.20 6.90
N MET A 349 16.71 3.19 7.01
CA MET A 349 15.94 4.29 7.63
C MET A 349 16.35 4.64 9.07
N ASN A 350 16.63 3.64 9.90
CA ASN A 350 17.13 3.86 11.27
C ASN A 350 18.54 4.45 11.26
N MET A 351 19.39 3.99 10.34
CA MET A 351 20.77 4.43 10.19
C MET A 351 20.84 5.91 9.78
N VAL A 352 20.07 6.30 8.75
CA VAL A 352 20.02 7.69 8.29
C VAL A 352 19.44 8.60 9.38
N SER A 353 18.40 8.15 10.10
CA SER A 353 17.79 8.95 11.18
C SER A 353 18.78 9.22 12.32
N LYS A 354 19.60 8.23 12.71
CA LYS A 354 20.67 8.42 13.69
C LYS A 354 21.73 9.40 13.20
N GLY A 355 22.14 9.32 11.93
CA GLY A 355 23.08 10.27 11.33
C GLY A 355 22.56 11.70 11.33
N VAL A 356 21.28 11.89 11.01
CA VAL A 356 20.61 13.20 11.10
C VAL A 356 20.61 13.72 12.53
N GLN A 357 20.29 12.88 13.51
CA GLN A 357 20.27 13.30 14.91
C GLN A 357 21.64 13.82 15.37
N ASN A 358 22.73 13.13 15.02
CA ASN A 358 24.09 13.59 15.31
C ASN A 358 24.37 14.98 14.72
N VAL A 359 23.94 15.23 13.48
CA VAL A 359 24.13 16.53 12.84
C VAL A 359 23.29 17.60 13.53
N LEU A 360 22.04 17.31 13.88
CA LEU A 360 21.19 18.26 14.61
C LEU A 360 21.76 18.62 15.98
N ASP A 361 22.34 17.65 16.70
CA ASP A 361 22.98 17.90 18.00
C ASP A 361 24.25 18.74 17.85
N TYR A 362 25.07 18.48 16.81
CA TYR A 362 26.23 19.30 16.47
C TYR A 362 25.88 20.75 16.12
N LEU A 363 24.79 20.96 15.37
CA LEU A 363 24.36 22.31 14.95
C LEU A 363 23.86 23.18 16.11
N ARG A 364 23.52 22.60 17.27
CA ARG A 364 22.98 23.37 18.41
C ARG A 364 23.97 24.39 18.97
N ASP A 365 25.27 24.13 18.85
CA ASP A 365 26.31 25.02 19.37
C ASP A 365 26.38 26.34 18.59
N ASP A 366 26.32 26.25 17.25
CA ASP A 366 26.40 27.42 16.34
C ASP A 366 25.01 28.04 16.03
N PHE A 367 23.95 27.25 16.18
CA PHE A 367 22.56 27.67 15.96
C PHE A 367 21.70 27.40 17.21
N PRO A 368 21.99 28.05 18.37
CA PRO A 368 21.25 27.81 19.61
C PRO A 368 19.79 28.29 19.56
N ASP A 369 19.45 29.13 18.57
CA ASP A 369 18.09 29.59 18.28
C ASP A 369 17.30 28.63 17.37
N MET A 370 17.87 27.48 17.00
CA MET A 370 17.22 26.42 16.21
C MET A 370 16.27 25.58 17.07
N ASP A 371 14.99 25.61 16.73
CA ASP A 371 13.97 24.74 17.30
C ASP A 371 13.76 23.50 16.40
N VAL A 372 14.12 22.31 16.90
CA VAL A 372 13.94 21.05 16.16
C VAL A 372 12.50 20.58 16.30
N ILE A 373 11.67 20.89 15.30
CA ILE A 373 10.25 20.54 15.28
C ILE A 373 10.05 19.03 15.10
N GLY A 374 10.90 18.38 14.30
CA GLY A 374 10.87 16.94 14.16
C GLY A 374 11.93 16.38 13.22
N ILE A 375 12.37 15.16 13.49
CA ILE A 375 13.39 14.48 12.68
C ILE A 375 12.89 14.07 11.28
N SER A 376 11.57 14.01 11.10
CA SER A 376 10.90 13.74 9.83
C SER A 376 9.84 14.80 9.56
N GLY A 377 10.23 15.84 8.82
CA GLY A 377 9.36 16.92 8.32
C GLY A 377 8.62 16.58 7.03
N ASN A 378 8.42 15.30 6.72
CA ASN A 378 7.79 14.79 5.50
C ASN A 378 8.48 15.14 4.16
N PHE A 379 9.61 15.86 4.16
CA PHE A 379 10.40 16.14 2.95
C PHE A 379 11.38 15.02 2.57
N CYS A 380 11.29 13.85 3.23
CA CYS A 380 12.10 12.68 2.88
C CYS A 380 11.79 12.22 1.45
N SER A 381 10.55 11.96 1.03
CA SER A 381 9.33 11.62 1.80
C SER A 381 9.27 10.10 2.01
N ASP A 382 8.55 9.62 3.02
CA ASP A 382 8.56 8.18 3.37
C ASP A 382 7.15 7.66 3.61
N LYS A 383 6.72 6.66 2.83
CA LYS A 383 5.37 6.06 2.81
C LYS A 383 4.26 7.04 2.40
N LYS A 384 4.58 8.07 1.62
CA LYS A 384 3.67 9.07 1.05
C LYS A 384 4.06 9.41 -0.39
N PRO A 385 3.08 9.54 -1.31
CA PRO A 385 3.37 9.95 -2.68
C PRO A 385 3.95 11.37 -2.68
N ALA A 386 5.14 11.55 -3.25
CA ALA A 386 5.84 12.83 -3.23
C ALA A 386 6.72 13.04 -4.47
N ALA A 387 6.59 14.23 -5.07
CA ALA A 387 7.31 14.60 -6.29
C ALA A 387 8.83 14.63 -6.08
N VAL A 388 9.28 14.97 -4.86
CA VAL A 388 10.71 14.95 -4.53
C VAL A 388 11.33 13.58 -4.72
N ASN A 389 10.60 12.49 -4.41
CA ASN A 389 11.11 11.13 -4.61
C ASN A 389 11.11 10.75 -6.10
N TRP A 390 10.14 11.24 -6.88
CA TRP A 390 10.11 11.06 -8.34
C TRP A 390 11.27 11.76 -9.04
N ILE A 391 11.56 13.01 -8.67
CA ILE A 391 12.53 13.87 -9.35
C ILE A 391 13.96 13.60 -8.85
N GLU A 392 14.15 13.58 -7.54
CA GLU A 392 15.47 13.48 -6.91
C GLU A 392 15.87 12.02 -6.66
N GLY A 393 14.92 11.09 -6.69
CA GLY A 393 15.13 9.70 -6.28
C GLY A 393 15.12 9.52 -4.76
N ARG A 394 14.98 8.26 -4.33
CA ARG A 394 15.08 7.83 -2.92
C ARG A 394 15.33 6.32 -2.84
N GLY A 395 16.30 5.86 -2.08
CA GLY A 395 16.72 4.47 -2.13
C GLY A 395 17.50 4.21 -3.42
N LYS A 396 17.05 3.29 -4.26
CA LYS A 396 17.71 2.93 -5.53
C LYS A 396 16.92 3.46 -6.72
N SER A 397 17.62 4.14 -7.63
CA SER A 397 17.07 4.55 -8.92
C SER A 397 17.59 3.61 -10.00
N VAL A 398 16.68 2.88 -10.64
CA VAL A 398 17.00 1.81 -11.61
C VAL A 398 16.23 2.05 -12.90
N VAL A 399 16.91 1.88 -14.03
CA VAL A 399 16.28 1.67 -15.34
C VAL A 399 16.51 0.22 -15.76
N CYS A 400 15.50 -0.42 -16.34
CA CYS A 400 15.58 -1.77 -16.87
C CYS A 400 14.89 -1.83 -18.22
N GLU A 401 15.53 -2.45 -19.21
CA GLU A 401 15.04 -2.48 -20.59
C GLU A 401 15.25 -3.84 -21.27
N ALA A 402 14.46 -4.07 -22.32
CA ALA A 402 14.59 -5.23 -23.19
C ALA A 402 14.11 -4.91 -24.61
N ILE A 403 14.63 -5.65 -25.59
CA ILE A 403 14.08 -5.71 -26.95
C ILE A 403 13.33 -7.03 -27.08
N ILE A 404 12.03 -6.97 -27.40
CA ILE A 404 11.16 -8.13 -27.58
C ILE A 404 10.91 -8.35 -29.07
N LYS A 405 11.31 -9.52 -29.56
CA LYS A 405 11.23 -9.85 -30.99
C LYS A 405 9.79 -9.95 -31.48
N GLU A 406 9.52 -9.55 -32.72
CA GLU A 406 8.18 -9.59 -33.35
C GLU A 406 7.46 -10.93 -33.11
N GLU A 407 8.16 -12.02 -33.36
CA GLU A 407 7.59 -13.36 -33.23
C GLU A 407 7.21 -13.71 -31.78
N VAL A 408 7.92 -13.16 -30.80
CA VAL A 408 7.64 -13.35 -29.37
C VAL A 408 6.43 -12.52 -28.98
N VAL A 409 6.34 -11.26 -29.46
CA VAL A 409 5.14 -10.42 -29.27
C VAL A 409 3.89 -11.14 -29.81
N ARG A 410 3.99 -11.72 -31.00
CA ARG A 410 2.87 -12.47 -31.60
C ARG A 410 2.58 -13.80 -30.91
N LYS A 411 3.59 -14.66 -30.72
CA LYS A 411 3.41 -16.04 -30.25
C LYS A 411 3.25 -16.14 -28.74
N VAL A 412 3.97 -15.34 -27.95
CA VAL A 412 3.93 -15.40 -26.48
C VAL A 412 2.95 -14.36 -25.95
N LEU A 413 3.05 -13.11 -26.41
CA LEU A 413 2.26 -11.99 -25.88
C LEU A 413 0.89 -11.84 -26.57
N LYS A 414 0.66 -12.55 -27.68
CA LYS A 414 -0.64 -12.66 -28.37
C LYS A 414 -1.18 -11.29 -28.80
N THR A 415 -0.29 -10.38 -29.20
CA THR A 415 -0.60 -9.03 -29.68
C THR A 415 0.38 -8.64 -30.80
N ASN A 416 0.45 -7.36 -31.17
CA ASN A 416 1.43 -6.78 -32.08
C ASN A 416 2.09 -5.53 -31.49
N VAL A 417 3.23 -5.10 -32.06
CA VAL A 417 4.04 -3.97 -31.55
C VAL A 417 3.28 -2.64 -31.60
N ALA A 418 2.61 -2.34 -32.72
CA ALA A 418 1.88 -1.09 -32.89
C ALA A 418 0.81 -0.89 -31.81
N ALA A 419 0.03 -1.93 -31.50
CA ALA A 419 -0.99 -1.90 -30.46
C ALA A 419 -0.41 -1.69 -29.06
N LEU A 420 0.78 -2.24 -28.77
CA LEU A 420 1.45 -2.05 -27.49
C LEU A 420 1.96 -0.61 -27.31
N VAL A 421 2.60 -0.06 -28.35
CA VAL A 421 3.10 1.32 -28.35
C VAL A 421 1.95 2.31 -28.21
N GLU A 422 0.88 2.14 -29.00
CA GLU A 422 -0.31 2.98 -28.93
C GLU A 422 -0.97 2.89 -27.54
N LEU A 423 -1.17 1.69 -27.01
CA LEU A 423 -1.77 1.52 -25.69
C LEU A 423 -0.89 2.12 -24.59
N ASN A 424 0.44 2.01 -24.66
CA ASN A 424 1.33 2.63 -23.68
C ASN A 424 1.21 4.16 -23.70
N MET A 425 1.21 4.75 -24.89
CA MET A 425 1.01 6.19 -25.08
C MET A 425 -0.33 6.67 -24.53
N LEU A 426 -1.42 5.95 -24.84
CA LEU A 426 -2.77 6.37 -24.44
C LEU A 426 -3.07 6.07 -22.97
N LYS A 427 -2.62 4.93 -22.44
CA LYS A 427 -2.90 4.49 -21.06
C LYS A 427 -1.89 5.03 -20.06
N ASN A 428 -0.63 4.59 -20.18
CA ASN A 428 0.39 4.81 -19.16
C ASN A 428 0.88 6.26 -19.14
N LEU A 429 0.89 6.93 -20.30
CA LEU A 429 1.28 8.34 -20.39
C LEU A 429 0.06 9.26 -20.36
N THR A 430 -0.75 9.26 -21.42
CA THR A 430 -1.88 10.22 -21.56
C THR A 430 -2.93 10.02 -20.48
N GLY A 431 -3.36 8.79 -20.23
CA GLY A 431 -4.35 8.48 -19.19
C GLY A 431 -3.87 8.87 -17.80
N SER A 432 -2.62 8.57 -17.46
CA SER A 432 -2.00 8.98 -16.19
C SER A 432 -1.86 10.51 -16.07
N ALA A 433 -1.53 11.20 -17.16
CA ALA A 433 -1.49 12.66 -17.19
C ALA A 433 -2.87 13.29 -16.96
N VAL A 434 -3.91 12.76 -17.61
CA VAL A 434 -5.30 13.18 -17.40
C VAL A 434 -5.75 12.92 -15.95
N ALA A 435 -5.30 11.82 -15.34
CA ALA A 435 -5.58 11.49 -13.95
C ALA A 435 -4.79 12.34 -12.93
N GLY A 436 -3.82 13.15 -13.36
CA GLY A 436 -2.92 13.87 -12.46
C GLY A 436 -2.03 12.94 -11.63
N ALA A 437 -1.66 11.78 -12.19
CA ALA A 437 -0.85 10.78 -11.49
C ALA A 437 0.55 11.31 -11.16
N LEU A 438 1.03 11.02 -9.95
CA LEU A 438 2.37 11.36 -9.49
C LEU A 438 3.24 10.09 -9.47
N GLY A 439 4.20 10.00 -10.40
CA GLY A 439 5.09 8.84 -10.53
C GLY A 439 4.42 7.54 -11.02
N GLY A 440 3.11 7.56 -11.29
CA GLY A 440 2.31 6.41 -11.71
C GLY A 440 2.13 6.29 -13.22
N PHE A 441 3.20 6.38 -14.01
CA PHE A 441 3.15 6.28 -15.48
C PHE A 441 3.38 4.85 -15.98
N ASN A 442 2.65 3.90 -15.38
CA ASN A 442 2.83 2.46 -15.57
C ASN A 442 1.48 1.72 -15.48
N ALA A 443 1.48 0.41 -15.72
CA ALA A 443 0.28 -0.40 -15.67
C ALA A 443 -0.02 -0.96 -14.27
N HIS A 444 0.94 -1.66 -13.66
CA HIS A 444 0.79 -2.33 -12.37
C HIS A 444 2.12 -2.59 -11.65
N ALA A 445 3.09 -1.67 -11.73
CA ALA A 445 4.36 -1.81 -11.03
C ALA A 445 4.18 -2.14 -9.53
N SER A 446 3.18 -1.51 -8.91
CA SER A 446 2.77 -1.75 -7.51
C SER A 446 2.45 -3.21 -7.20
N ASN A 447 1.82 -3.95 -8.11
CA ASN A 447 1.49 -5.37 -7.88
C ASN A 447 2.76 -6.21 -7.75
N ILE A 448 3.72 -5.98 -8.66
CA ILE A 448 4.98 -6.72 -8.68
C ILE A 448 5.85 -6.35 -7.47
N VAL A 449 6.02 -5.06 -7.21
CA VAL A 449 6.79 -4.55 -6.07
C VAL A 449 6.25 -5.15 -4.78
N THR A 450 4.94 -5.06 -4.54
CA THR A 450 4.31 -5.59 -3.32
C THR A 450 4.53 -7.10 -3.17
N ALA A 451 4.35 -7.87 -4.24
CA ALA A 451 4.49 -9.32 -4.18
C ALA A 451 5.93 -9.76 -3.87
N VAL A 452 6.93 -9.11 -4.48
CA VAL A 452 8.33 -9.36 -4.18
C VAL A 452 8.69 -8.86 -2.77
N TYR A 453 8.16 -7.72 -2.34
CA TYR A 453 8.45 -7.11 -1.03
C TYR A 453 7.99 -8.00 0.12
N ILE A 454 6.76 -8.49 0.06
CA ILE A 454 6.22 -9.40 1.08
C ILE A 454 7.02 -10.71 1.10
N ALA A 455 7.35 -11.26 -0.07
CA ALA A 455 8.14 -12.49 -0.17
C ALA A 455 9.55 -12.34 0.41
N THR A 456 10.17 -11.18 0.26
CA THR A 456 11.58 -10.94 0.61
C THR A 456 11.78 -10.13 1.89
N GLY A 457 10.71 -9.87 2.65
CA GLY A 457 10.78 -9.23 3.97
C GLY A 457 11.10 -7.74 3.94
N GLN A 458 10.75 -7.07 2.84
CA GLN A 458 10.80 -5.61 2.75
C GLN A 458 9.61 -4.99 3.48
N ASP A 459 9.57 -3.66 3.58
CA ASP A 459 8.45 -2.93 4.16
C ASP A 459 7.35 -2.69 3.09
N PRO A 460 6.18 -3.36 3.17
CA PRO A 460 5.16 -3.23 2.13
C PRO A 460 4.55 -1.84 2.03
N ALA A 461 4.65 -1.00 3.09
CA ALA A 461 4.15 0.37 3.03
C ALA A 461 5.03 1.28 2.16
N GLN A 462 6.29 0.90 1.91
CA GLN A 462 7.19 1.62 1.00
C GLN A 462 6.82 1.39 -0.48
N ASN A 463 5.90 0.46 -0.78
CA ASN A 463 5.33 0.31 -2.12
C ASN A 463 4.78 1.63 -2.69
N VAL A 464 4.31 2.55 -1.84
CA VAL A 464 3.80 3.87 -2.24
C VAL A 464 4.79 4.62 -3.16
N GLU A 465 6.08 4.61 -2.84
CA GLU A 465 7.10 5.28 -3.66
C GLU A 465 7.97 4.30 -4.43
N SER A 466 8.16 3.09 -3.92
CA SER A 466 8.93 2.06 -4.60
C SER A 466 8.25 1.55 -5.87
N SER A 467 6.94 1.81 -6.03
CA SER A 467 6.19 1.56 -7.28
C SER A 467 6.14 2.75 -8.23
N HIS A 468 6.78 3.89 -7.91
CA HIS A 468 6.99 4.96 -8.88
C HIS A 468 7.72 4.38 -10.09
N CYS A 469 7.08 4.45 -11.24
CA CYS A 469 7.56 3.84 -12.46
C CYS A 469 6.99 4.58 -13.67
N ILE A 470 7.86 4.85 -14.65
CA ILE A 470 7.45 5.19 -16.02
C ILE A 470 7.82 4.04 -16.94
N THR A 471 6.82 3.56 -17.67
CA THR A 471 6.97 2.50 -18.69
C THR A 471 6.98 3.14 -20.07
N MET A 472 8.05 2.92 -20.82
CA MET A 472 8.19 3.37 -22.21
C MET A 472 8.18 2.18 -23.15
N MET A 473 7.55 2.35 -24.31
CA MET A 473 7.44 1.35 -25.35
C MET A 473 7.64 2.01 -26.71
N GLU A 474 8.60 1.51 -27.47
CA GLU A 474 8.97 2.06 -28.78
C GLU A 474 9.10 0.93 -29.81
N ALA A 475 8.68 1.22 -31.04
CA ALA A 475 8.86 0.30 -32.14
C ALA A 475 10.29 0.47 -32.68
N VAL A 476 11.05 -0.62 -32.77
CA VAL A 476 12.44 -0.63 -33.25
C VAL A 476 12.61 -1.64 -34.38
N ASN A 477 13.76 -1.62 -35.07
CA ASN A 477 14.05 -2.52 -36.20
C ASN A 477 12.95 -2.47 -37.28
N ASP A 478 12.70 -1.27 -37.81
CA ASP A 478 11.63 -0.98 -38.78
C ASP A 478 10.21 -1.32 -38.29
N GLY A 479 10.00 -1.25 -36.98
CA GLY A 479 8.73 -1.50 -36.31
C GLY A 479 8.39 -2.97 -36.09
N LYS A 480 9.34 -3.88 -36.34
CA LYS A 480 9.17 -5.33 -36.12
C LYS A 480 9.27 -5.68 -34.65
N ASP A 481 10.23 -5.09 -33.95
CA ASP A 481 10.53 -5.42 -32.56
C ASP A 481 10.05 -4.31 -31.63
N LEU A 482 9.84 -4.67 -30.38
CA LEU A 482 9.43 -3.75 -29.32
C LEU A 482 10.62 -3.49 -28.40
N HIS A 483 11.08 -2.25 -28.32
CA HIS A 483 11.85 -1.80 -27.16
C HIS A 483 10.86 -1.46 -26.04
N ILE A 484 11.14 -1.97 -24.84
CA ILE A 484 10.39 -1.66 -23.63
C ILE A 484 11.38 -1.32 -22.53
N SER A 485 11.07 -0.28 -21.76
CA SER A 485 11.81 0.05 -20.55
C SER A 485 10.91 0.46 -19.40
N VAL A 486 11.40 0.25 -18.18
CA VAL A 486 10.84 0.78 -16.94
C VAL A 486 11.91 1.60 -16.23
N THR A 487 11.55 2.79 -15.78
CA THR A 487 12.43 3.63 -14.94
C THR A 487 11.76 3.83 -13.58
N MET A 488 12.42 3.35 -12.54
CA MET A 488 11.93 3.35 -11.16
C MET A 488 12.90 4.16 -10.29
N PRO A 489 12.61 5.44 -10.01
CA PRO A 489 13.57 6.34 -9.38
C PRO A 489 13.68 6.15 -7.86
N SER A 490 12.76 5.42 -7.23
CA SER A 490 12.64 5.41 -5.77
C SER A 490 12.42 4.03 -5.13
N ILE A 491 13.14 3.00 -5.57
CA ILE A 491 13.03 1.64 -5.00
C ILE A 491 13.70 1.56 -3.62
N GLU A 492 12.94 1.29 -2.57
CA GLU A 492 13.45 1.21 -1.19
C GLU A 492 13.56 -0.23 -0.74
N VAL A 493 14.76 -0.80 -0.90
CA VAL A 493 15.02 -2.21 -0.55
C VAL A 493 16.24 -2.36 0.34
N GLY A 494 16.24 -3.46 1.11
CA GLY A 494 17.37 -3.94 1.88
C GLY A 494 17.40 -5.46 1.92
N THR A 495 18.58 -6.01 2.18
CA THR A 495 18.79 -7.46 2.36
C THR A 495 19.25 -7.80 3.78
N VAL A 496 19.30 -6.78 4.65
CA VAL A 496 19.61 -6.86 6.08
C VAL A 496 18.65 -5.96 6.88
N GLY A 497 18.17 -6.47 8.01
CA GLY A 497 17.34 -5.75 8.97
C GLY A 497 15.84 -5.82 8.66
N GLY A 498 15.01 -5.51 9.65
CA GLY A 498 13.56 -5.62 9.53
C GLY A 498 13.13 -7.06 9.22
N GLY A 499 12.17 -7.23 8.32
CA GLY A 499 11.60 -8.53 7.98
C GLY A 499 12.55 -9.49 7.25
N THR A 500 13.70 -9.01 6.73
CA THR A 500 14.62 -9.83 5.91
C THR A 500 15.28 -10.97 6.68
N GLN A 501 15.27 -10.89 8.02
CA GLN A 501 15.86 -11.90 8.90
C GLN A 501 14.92 -13.08 9.18
N LEU A 502 13.61 -12.90 8.98
CA LEU A 502 12.62 -13.95 9.22
C LEU A 502 12.88 -15.12 8.27
N ALA A 503 12.75 -16.35 8.77
CA ALA A 503 13.24 -17.54 8.07
C ALA A 503 12.69 -17.67 6.64
N SER A 504 11.38 -17.48 6.44
CA SER A 504 10.73 -17.58 5.13
C SER A 504 11.20 -16.49 4.15
N GLN A 505 11.28 -15.25 4.61
CA GLN A 505 11.73 -14.10 3.83
C GLN A 505 13.22 -14.23 3.48
N SER A 506 14.03 -14.70 4.43
CA SER A 506 15.45 -14.98 4.25
C SER A 506 15.68 -16.08 3.23
N ALA A 507 14.83 -17.11 3.19
CA ALA A 507 14.88 -18.16 2.16
C ALA A 507 14.58 -17.60 0.76
N CYS A 508 13.62 -16.67 0.64
CA CYS A 508 13.31 -16.00 -0.63
C CYS A 508 14.46 -15.10 -1.11
N LEU A 509 15.11 -14.37 -0.20
CA LEU A 509 16.33 -13.61 -0.53
C LEU A 509 17.49 -14.52 -0.94
N ASN A 510 17.59 -15.71 -0.33
CA ASN A 510 18.60 -16.69 -0.67
C ASN A 510 18.37 -17.29 -2.07
N LEU A 511 17.11 -17.55 -2.44
CA LEU A 511 16.73 -17.98 -3.80
C LEU A 511 17.20 -16.99 -4.87
N LEU A 512 17.17 -15.69 -4.56
CA LEU A 512 17.66 -14.62 -5.43
C LEU A 512 19.19 -14.40 -5.35
N GLY A 513 19.90 -15.10 -4.46
CA GLY A 513 21.34 -14.92 -4.25
C GLY A 513 21.74 -13.63 -3.54
N VAL A 514 20.81 -12.93 -2.88
CA VAL A 514 21.03 -11.60 -2.29
C VAL A 514 20.86 -11.58 -0.77
N LYS A 515 20.77 -12.74 -0.10
CA LYS A 515 20.57 -12.81 1.36
C LYS A 515 21.72 -12.15 2.13
N GLY A 516 21.37 -11.25 3.05
CA GLY A 516 22.31 -10.67 4.01
C GLY A 516 23.19 -9.58 3.41
N ALA A 517 24.19 -9.16 4.21
CA ALA A 517 25.17 -8.17 3.79
C ALA A 517 26.15 -8.79 2.79
N SER A 518 26.51 -8.03 1.76
CA SER A 518 27.58 -8.42 0.85
C SER A 518 28.91 -8.41 1.57
N LYS A 519 29.69 -9.49 1.35
CA LYS A 519 31.04 -9.62 1.88
C LYS A 519 32.08 -8.90 1.03
N GLU A 520 31.79 -8.73 -0.27
CA GLU A 520 32.74 -8.15 -1.22
C GLU A 520 32.61 -6.63 -1.27
N LEU A 521 31.38 -6.14 -1.46
CA LEU A 521 31.11 -4.71 -1.62
C LEU A 521 29.80 -4.33 -0.92
N PRO A 522 29.85 -3.54 0.18
CA PRO A 522 28.65 -3.09 0.86
C PRO A 522 27.59 -2.49 -0.08
N GLY A 523 26.36 -2.99 0.05
CA GLY A 523 25.22 -2.58 -0.76
C GLY A 523 25.08 -3.30 -2.10
N SER A 524 25.98 -4.22 -2.48
CA SER A 524 25.83 -4.94 -3.75
C SER A 524 24.60 -5.83 -3.77
N ASN A 525 24.24 -6.47 -2.65
CA ASN A 525 23.06 -7.32 -2.57
C ASN A 525 21.78 -6.49 -2.65
N SER A 526 21.71 -5.35 -1.95
CA SER A 526 20.55 -4.46 -2.01
C SER A 526 20.41 -3.77 -3.39
N ARG A 527 21.51 -3.45 -4.07
CA ARG A 527 21.50 -2.97 -5.46
C ARG A 527 21.00 -4.05 -6.42
N LEU A 528 21.49 -5.28 -6.31
CA LEU A 528 21.03 -6.38 -7.14
C LEU A 528 19.55 -6.69 -6.91
N LEU A 529 19.07 -6.67 -5.66
CA LEU A 529 17.64 -6.83 -5.37
C LEU A 529 16.80 -5.75 -6.05
N ALA A 530 17.26 -4.49 -6.07
CA ALA A 530 16.55 -3.41 -6.77
C ALA A 530 16.50 -3.65 -8.29
N SER A 531 17.58 -4.13 -8.90
CA SER A 531 17.60 -4.54 -10.31
C SER A 531 16.63 -5.68 -10.60
N ILE A 532 16.58 -6.71 -9.74
CA ILE A 532 15.64 -7.84 -9.87
C ILE A 532 14.19 -7.36 -9.75
N VAL A 533 13.89 -6.44 -8.82
CA VAL A 533 12.57 -5.81 -8.69
C VAL A 533 12.20 -5.08 -9.98
N ALA A 534 13.09 -4.24 -10.52
CA ALA A 534 12.84 -3.51 -11.76
C ALA A 534 12.66 -4.44 -12.97
N GLY A 535 13.47 -5.50 -13.11
CA GLY A 535 13.32 -6.50 -14.17
C GLY A 535 12.02 -7.31 -14.03
N SER A 536 11.58 -7.58 -12.80
CA SER A 536 10.29 -8.21 -12.53
C SER A 536 9.13 -7.29 -12.91
N VAL A 537 9.24 -5.98 -12.62
CA VAL A 537 8.26 -4.97 -13.03
C VAL A 537 8.20 -4.88 -14.55
N LEU A 538 9.33 -4.84 -15.24
CA LEU A 538 9.40 -4.88 -16.72
C LEU A 538 8.63 -6.08 -17.29
N ALA A 539 8.86 -7.28 -16.73
CA ALA A 539 8.14 -8.50 -17.12
C ALA A 539 6.63 -8.39 -16.87
N GLY A 540 6.23 -7.90 -15.70
CA GLY A 540 4.83 -7.66 -15.36
C GLY A 540 4.17 -6.69 -16.32
N GLU A 541 4.79 -5.53 -16.56
CA GLU A 541 4.29 -4.48 -17.45
C GLU A 541 4.07 -5.01 -18.86
N LEU A 542 5.08 -5.70 -19.42
CA LEU A 542 5.02 -6.30 -20.76
C LEU A 542 3.82 -7.24 -20.90
N SER A 543 3.62 -8.11 -19.92
CA SER A 543 2.56 -9.12 -19.96
C SER A 543 1.15 -8.52 -19.81
N LEU A 544 0.97 -7.59 -18.85
CA LEU A 544 -0.32 -6.95 -18.61
C LEU A 544 -0.73 -6.05 -19.79
N MET A 545 0.19 -5.22 -20.27
CA MET A 545 -0.07 -4.36 -21.44
C MET A 545 -0.43 -5.19 -22.67
N SER A 546 0.20 -6.35 -22.85
CA SER A 546 -0.15 -7.28 -23.93
C SER A 546 -1.53 -7.90 -23.76
N ALA A 547 -1.91 -8.29 -22.54
CA ALA A 547 -3.25 -8.82 -22.27
C ALA A 547 -4.34 -7.76 -22.47
N LEU A 548 -4.07 -6.50 -22.14
CA LEU A 548 -4.95 -5.36 -22.39
C LEU A 548 -5.10 -5.08 -23.90
N ALA A 549 -3.98 -4.97 -24.62
CA ALA A 549 -3.98 -4.74 -26.07
C ALA A 549 -4.72 -5.84 -26.84
N ALA A 550 -4.67 -7.09 -26.36
CA ALA A 550 -5.38 -8.22 -26.95
C ALA A 550 -6.84 -8.39 -26.46
N GLY A 551 -7.33 -7.54 -25.55
CA GLY A 551 -8.68 -7.66 -24.96
C GLY A 551 -8.89 -8.92 -24.10
N GLN A 552 -7.83 -9.47 -23.52
CA GLN A 552 -7.83 -10.76 -22.82
C GLN A 552 -7.94 -10.65 -21.29
N LEU A 553 -7.85 -9.44 -20.72
CA LEU A 553 -7.78 -9.24 -19.26
C LEU A 553 -8.93 -9.94 -18.52
N VAL A 554 -10.18 -9.66 -18.89
CA VAL A 554 -11.37 -10.18 -18.20
C VAL A 554 -11.41 -11.71 -18.23
N LYS A 555 -11.11 -12.31 -19.39
CA LYS A 555 -11.11 -13.78 -19.56
C LYS A 555 -10.07 -14.46 -18.66
N SER A 556 -8.89 -13.86 -18.54
CA SER A 556 -7.82 -14.37 -17.68
C SER A 556 -8.19 -14.28 -16.20
N HIS A 557 -8.66 -13.11 -15.73
CA HIS A 557 -9.08 -12.96 -14.33
C HIS A 557 -10.24 -13.89 -13.98
N MET A 558 -11.21 -14.09 -14.87
CA MET A 558 -12.32 -15.03 -14.62
C MET A 558 -11.87 -16.48 -14.50
N ARG A 559 -10.77 -16.88 -15.14
CA ARG A 559 -10.26 -18.25 -15.11
C ARG A 559 -9.42 -18.57 -13.87
N TYR A 560 -8.63 -17.60 -13.38
CA TYR A 560 -7.67 -17.85 -12.30
C TYR A 560 -7.95 -17.09 -11.00
N ASN A 561 -8.73 -16.01 -11.05
CA ASN A 561 -9.05 -15.18 -9.88
C ASN A 561 -10.48 -15.43 -9.36
N ARG A 562 -11.27 -16.26 -10.06
CA ARG A 562 -12.51 -16.84 -9.53
C ARG A 562 -12.38 -18.36 -9.56
N SER A 563 -12.48 -18.96 -8.39
CA SER A 563 -12.59 -20.40 -8.24
C SER A 563 -13.80 -20.89 -9.05
N SER A 564 -13.61 -21.83 -9.98
CA SER A 564 -14.70 -22.56 -10.61
C SER A 564 -15.51 -23.42 -9.61
N LYS A 565 -15.14 -23.45 -8.33
CA LYS A 565 -15.96 -24.03 -7.26
C LYS A 565 -17.14 -23.13 -6.84
N ASP A 566 -17.08 -21.82 -7.10
CA ASP A 566 -18.12 -20.85 -6.70
C ASP A 566 -19.11 -20.53 -7.82
N VAL A 567 -18.99 -21.19 -8.98
CA VAL A 567 -19.99 -21.12 -10.05
C VAL A 567 -20.84 -22.39 -9.93
N PRO A 568 -22.08 -22.33 -9.42
CA PRO A 568 -22.97 -23.47 -9.58
C PRO A 568 -23.07 -23.74 -11.08
N LYS A 569 -22.85 -25.01 -11.47
CA LYS A 569 -23.02 -25.48 -12.85
C LYS A 569 -24.49 -25.27 -13.25
N ILE A 570 -24.87 -24.04 -13.59
CA ILE A 570 -26.10 -23.72 -14.29
C ILE A 570 -25.77 -23.93 -15.77
N ALA A 571 -25.74 -25.19 -16.19
CA ALA A 571 -25.89 -25.66 -17.56
C ALA A 571 -25.50 -27.14 -17.61
N SER A 572 -26.48 -28.01 -17.41
CA SER A 572 -26.63 -29.29 -18.11
C SER A 572 -28.10 -29.64 -18.10
#